data_AF-A0A2E6DT47-F1
#
_entry.id   AF-A0A2E6DT47-F1
#
_cell.length_a   1.000
_cell.length_b   1.000
_cell.length_c   1.000
_cell.angle_alpha   90.00
_cell.angle_beta   90.00
_cell.angle_gamma   90.00
#
_symmetry.space_group_name_H-M   'P 1'
#
loop_
_entity.id
_entity.type
_entity.pdbx_description
1 polymer ?
#
loop_
_entity_poly.entity_id
_entity_poly.type
_entity_poly.pdbx_seq_one_letter_code
_entity_poly.pdbx_strand_id
1 'polypeptide(L)'
;METECLGTDARTQVRLATYGHGIICLGGTSNMPEHGTSGDNTTWRSMSDRFVAALRPVAAPIAISFRTGDQPVAETRRNTSYPEPNEHGRTGQVPAGCVFWVHGSEDTFATTAADHANCSVGSYTHGFLTLEEAATTDDVGAVLESGWVDEAAVQALPAVADKPTAVVYGPLADVADAPDLVLMRVDGLGLMTLKDAVPEMQIEGKPQCHIVALAKEQKVVAASVGCALSRARTGMRPEELTCVIPGSRLEEVATALESTVGLNRAMANYAATDAQRFA
;
A
#
# COMPACT_ATOMS: atom_id res chain seq x y z
N MET A 1 -7.50 -51.04 48.01
CA MET A 1 -8.93 -51.26 48.33
C MET A 1 -9.66 -50.12 47.64
N GLU A 2 -10.30 -50.44 46.51
CA GLU A 2 -11.46 -49.82 45.81
C GLU A 2 -11.71 -48.29 45.96
N THR A 3 -12.02 -47.48 44.95
CA THR A 3 -12.67 -47.72 43.63
C THR A 3 -12.42 -46.52 42.69
N GLU A 4 -12.56 -46.77 41.37
CA GLU A 4 -12.29 -45.90 40.22
C GLU A 4 -13.29 -44.75 39.95
N CYS A 5 -12.86 -43.74 39.17
CA CYS A 5 -13.61 -43.21 38.02
C CYS A 5 -12.71 -42.46 37.01
N LEU A 6 -12.35 -43.19 35.94
CA LEU A 6 -12.36 -42.85 34.51
C LEU A 6 -12.11 -41.41 34.03
N GLY A 7 -11.15 -41.25 33.09
CA GLY A 7 -11.07 -40.09 32.20
C GLY A 7 -9.75 -39.89 31.44
N THR A 8 -9.41 -40.83 30.55
CA THR A 8 -8.60 -40.73 29.31
C THR A 8 -7.63 -39.54 29.05
N ASP A 9 -6.33 -39.88 28.96
CA ASP A 9 -5.38 -39.69 27.83
C ASP A 9 -5.42 -38.36 27.03
N ALA A 10 -4.36 -37.70 26.58
CA ALA A 10 -2.92 -37.61 26.81
C ALA A 10 -2.39 -36.54 25.83
N ARG A 11 -1.14 -36.10 26.03
CA ARG A 11 -0.35 -35.13 25.21
C ARG A 11 -0.64 -33.68 25.58
N THR A 12 0.16 -33.07 26.45
CA THR A 12 1.51 -32.61 26.09
C THR A 12 2.37 -32.51 27.35
N GLN A 13 3.51 -33.21 27.35
CA GLN A 13 4.54 -33.07 28.37
C GLN A 13 5.20 -31.69 28.24
N VAL A 14 4.97 -30.80 29.19
CA VAL A 14 5.88 -29.68 29.45
C VAL A 14 6.72 -30.07 30.65
N ARG A 15 8.04 -30.20 30.46
CA ARG A 15 8.99 -30.39 31.55
C ARG A 15 8.96 -29.16 32.45
N LEU A 16 8.38 -29.31 33.64
CA LEU A 16 8.50 -28.38 34.76
C LEU A 16 9.88 -28.55 35.39
N ALA A 17 10.71 -27.50 35.32
CA ALA A 17 11.81 -27.30 36.25
C ALA A 17 11.33 -26.33 37.33
N THR A 18 11.01 -26.86 38.50
CA THR A 18 10.78 -26.09 39.72
C THR A 18 12.12 -25.71 40.34
N TYR A 19 12.32 -24.44 40.70
CA TYR A 19 12.95 -24.03 41.95
C TYR A 19 12.69 -22.53 42.21
N GLY A 20 12.02 -22.22 43.33
CA GLY A 20 12.30 -21.01 44.10
C GLY A 20 11.25 -19.90 44.14
N HIS A 21 10.36 -19.98 45.14
CA HIS A 21 9.82 -18.88 45.98
C HIS A 21 9.10 -17.68 45.34
N GLY A 22 7.80 -17.55 45.66
CA GLY A 22 7.13 -16.25 45.81
C GLY A 22 5.80 -16.13 45.06
N ILE A 23 4.69 -16.41 45.75
CA ILE A 23 3.34 -16.04 45.29
C ILE A 23 3.16 -14.54 45.56
N ILE A 24 3.00 -13.74 44.52
CA ILE A 24 2.51 -12.36 44.61
C ILE A 24 1.24 -12.28 43.77
N CYS A 25 0.10 -12.17 44.46
CA CYS A 25 -1.16 -11.80 43.85
C CYS A 25 -1.13 -10.29 43.55
N LEU A 26 -1.17 -9.91 42.28
CA LEU A 26 -1.51 -8.54 41.85
C LEU A 26 -2.70 -8.61 40.90
N GLY A 27 -3.88 -8.45 41.48
CA GLY A 27 -5.05 -8.00 40.74
C GLY A 27 -4.90 -6.51 40.48
N GLY A 28 -4.91 -6.13 39.20
CA GLY A 28 -4.85 -4.74 38.77
C GLY A 28 -5.27 -4.65 37.31
N THR A 29 -6.55 -4.38 37.08
CA THR A 29 -7.09 -3.97 35.78
C THR A 29 -6.46 -2.62 35.43
N SER A 30 -5.43 -2.63 34.59
CA SER A 30 -4.88 -1.41 33.99
C SER A 30 -5.60 -1.15 32.67
N ASN A 31 -6.56 -0.22 32.69
CA ASN A 31 -7.07 0.40 31.49
C ASN A 31 -5.91 1.14 30.82
N MET A 32 -5.43 0.63 29.68
CA MET A 32 -4.64 1.42 28.76
C MET A 32 -5.53 2.48 28.11
N PRO A 33 -5.17 3.76 28.13
CA PRO A 33 -5.84 4.73 27.29
C PRO A 33 -5.41 4.51 25.85
N GLU A 34 -6.37 4.27 24.97
CA GLU A 34 -6.20 4.37 23.52
C GLU A 34 -5.66 5.76 23.19
N HIS A 35 -4.39 5.84 22.77
CA HIS A 35 -3.82 7.05 22.21
C HIS A 35 -4.32 7.17 20.77
N GLY A 36 -5.30 8.04 20.55
CA GLY A 36 -5.59 8.58 19.22
C GLY A 36 -4.36 9.35 18.74
N THR A 37 -3.70 8.83 17.71
CA THR A 37 -2.53 9.45 17.08
C THR A 37 -2.98 10.56 16.14
N SER A 38 -3.24 11.76 16.66
CA SER A 38 -3.17 12.97 15.84
C SER A 38 -1.69 13.20 15.51
N GLY A 39 -1.28 12.91 14.29
CA GLY A 39 0.07 13.23 13.83
C GLY A 39 0.24 14.75 13.77
N ASP A 40 1.26 15.29 14.43
CA ASP A 40 1.68 16.66 14.18
C ASP A 40 2.13 16.76 12.71
N ASN A 41 1.62 17.72 11.92
CA ASN A 41 2.00 17.95 10.51
C ASN A 41 3.52 17.97 10.30
N THR A 42 4.27 18.34 11.34
CA THR A 42 5.74 18.31 11.38
C THR A 42 6.31 16.90 11.14
N THR A 43 5.60 15.87 11.57
CA THR A 43 5.99 14.45 11.47
C THR A 43 5.92 13.95 10.03
N TRP A 44 4.83 14.21 9.31
CA TRP A 44 4.65 13.69 7.95
C TRP A 44 5.46 14.45 6.91
N ARG A 45 5.67 15.75 7.10
CA ARG A 45 6.67 16.51 6.32
C ARG A 45 8.06 15.92 6.47
N SER A 46 8.52 15.69 7.70
CA SER A 46 9.81 15.06 7.98
C SER A 46 9.90 13.67 7.32
N MET A 47 8.85 12.86 7.41
CA MET A 47 8.80 11.55 6.76
C MET A 47 8.89 11.66 5.23
N SER A 48 8.18 12.62 4.63
CA SER A 48 8.27 12.90 3.19
C SER A 48 9.69 13.29 2.78
N ASP A 49 10.33 14.19 3.54
CA ASP A 49 11.69 14.65 3.28
C ASP A 49 12.70 13.48 3.31
N ARG A 50 12.55 12.55 4.26
CA ARG A 50 13.39 11.34 4.35
C ARG A 50 13.25 10.45 3.11
N PHE A 51 12.02 10.18 2.66
CA PHE A 51 11.80 9.41 1.44
C PHE A 51 12.32 10.13 0.19
N VAL A 52 12.13 11.45 0.10
CA VAL A 52 12.64 12.25 -1.02
C VAL A 52 14.16 12.22 -1.06
N ALA A 53 14.82 12.36 0.08
CA ALA A 53 16.28 12.30 0.19
C ALA A 53 16.84 10.93 -0.21
N ALA A 54 16.18 9.85 0.20
CA ALA A 54 16.65 8.49 -0.04
C ALA A 54 16.36 7.99 -1.46
N LEU A 55 15.15 8.23 -1.98
CA LEU A 55 14.64 7.60 -3.19
C LEU A 55 14.55 8.52 -4.40
N ARG A 56 14.58 9.85 -4.19
CA ARG A 56 14.40 10.86 -5.25
C ARG A 56 13.20 10.54 -6.17
N PRO A 57 12.00 10.37 -5.60
CA PRO A 57 10.82 10.00 -6.37
C PRO A 57 10.52 11.05 -7.46
N VAL A 58 9.89 10.61 -8.53
CA VAL A 58 9.58 11.41 -9.72
C VAL A 58 8.56 12.52 -9.41
N ALA A 59 7.78 12.36 -8.35
CA ALA A 59 6.84 13.33 -7.80
C ALA A 59 6.79 13.21 -6.27
N ALA A 60 6.07 14.11 -5.60
CA ALA A 60 5.91 14.05 -4.15
C ALA A 60 5.34 12.69 -3.68
N PRO A 61 5.84 12.10 -2.59
CA PRO A 61 5.21 10.96 -1.95
C PRO A 61 3.75 11.27 -1.59
N ILE A 62 2.87 10.30 -1.79
CA ILE A 62 1.41 10.48 -1.67
C ILE A 62 0.91 9.66 -0.50
N ALA A 63 0.23 10.31 0.42
CA ALA A 63 -0.58 9.67 1.44
C ALA A 63 -1.90 9.18 0.83
N ILE A 64 -2.27 7.93 1.13
CA ILE A 64 -3.57 7.36 0.77
C ILE A 64 -4.25 6.90 2.06
N SER A 65 -5.47 7.40 2.29
CA SER A 65 -6.28 7.04 3.46
C SER A 65 -7.67 6.57 3.03
N PHE A 66 -8.05 5.38 3.49
CA PHE A 66 -9.34 4.74 3.24
C PHE A 66 -10.30 5.11 4.37
N ARG A 67 -11.45 5.69 4.02
CA ARG A 67 -12.45 6.16 4.98
C ARG A 67 -13.72 5.31 4.92
N THR A 68 -14.08 4.69 6.03
CA THR A 68 -15.35 3.97 6.21
C THR A 68 -16.48 4.95 6.55
N GLY A 69 -17.74 4.52 6.42
CA GLY A 69 -18.90 5.44 6.47
C GLY A 69 -19.15 6.14 7.80
N ASP A 70 -18.49 5.71 8.86
CA ASP A 70 -18.48 6.31 10.19
C ASP A 70 -17.39 7.37 10.38
N GLN A 71 -16.42 7.45 9.46
CA GLN A 71 -15.30 8.37 9.53
C GLN A 71 -15.61 9.68 8.78
N PRO A 72 -15.32 10.84 9.38
CA PRO A 72 -15.49 12.11 8.71
C PRO A 72 -14.48 12.26 7.56
N VAL A 73 -14.94 12.86 6.45
CA VAL A 73 -14.10 13.23 5.31
C VAL A 73 -14.13 14.76 5.23
N ALA A 74 -13.04 15.40 5.65
CA ALA A 74 -12.94 16.87 5.65
C ALA A 74 -12.53 17.41 4.28
N GLU A 75 -11.81 16.61 3.50
CA GLU A 75 -11.26 16.97 2.21
C GLU A 75 -12.35 17.07 1.15
N THR A 76 -12.27 18.11 0.33
CA THR A 76 -13.20 18.32 -0.77
C THR A 76 -12.92 17.34 -1.91
N ARG A 77 -13.97 16.90 -2.61
CA ARG A 77 -13.83 16.20 -3.90
C ARG A 77 -13.30 17.14 -4.96
N ARG A 78 -12.55 16.60 -5.93
CA ARG A 78 -12.10 17.39 -7.10
C ARG A 78 -13.33 17.89 -7.88
N ASN A 79 -13.28 19.14 -8.33
CA ASN A 79 -14.35 19.77 -9.09
C ASN A 79 -14.17 19.54 -10.60
N THR A 80 -14.31 18.28 -11.03
CA THR A 80 -14.24 17.90 -12.45
C THR A 80 -15.49 17.14 -12.84
N SER A 81 -16.12 17.55 -13.95
CA SER A 81 -17.29 16.89 -14.52
C SER A 81 -16.93 15.50 -15.03
N TYR A 82 -17.87 14.57 -14.89
CA TYR A 82 -17.70 13.23 -15.45
C TYR A 82 -17.97 13.30 -16.96
N PRO A 83 -17.25 12.53 -17.79
CA PRO A 83 -17.64 12.34 -19.18
C PRO A 83 -18.98 11.59 -19.24
N GLU A 84 -19.67 11.73 -20.37
CA GLU A 84 -20.82 10.87 -20.66
C GLU A 84 -20.42 9.39 -20.53
N PRO A 85 -21.27 8.54 -19.95
CA PRO A 85 -21.00 7.11 -19.87
C PRO A 85 -20.72 6.49 -21.24
N ASN A 86 -19.85 5.48 -21.25
CA ASN A 86 -19.64 4.67 -22.44
C ASN A 86 -20.91 3.85 -22.80
N GLU A 87 -20.87 3.11 -23.90
CA GLU A 87 -22.01 2.28 -24.34
C GLU A 87 -22.44 1.20 -23.34
N HIS A 88 -21.58 0.89 -22.38
CA HIS A 88 -21.80 -0.07 -21.28
C HIS A 88 -22.12 0.61 -19.94
N GLY A 89 -22.32 1.93 -19.93
CA GLY A 89 -22.70 2.70 -18.75
C GLY A 89 -21.56 3.05 -17.80
N ARG A 90 -20.31 2.71 -18.13
CA ARG A 90 -19.15 3.08 -17.31
C ARG A 90 -18.75 4.54 -17.52
N THR A 91 -18.53 5.22 -16.41
CA THR A 91 -17.99 6.58 -16.31
C THR A 91 -17.23 6.73 -14.99
N GLY A 92 -16.53 7.83 -14.82
CA GLY A 92 -15.83 8.18 -13.60
C GLY A 92 -15.13 9.52 -13.75
N GLN A 93 -14.53 10.01 -12.67
CA GLN A 93 -13.87 11.30 -12.69
C GLN A 93 -12.59 11.31 -13.53
N VAL A 94 -11.96 10.13 -13.65
CA VAL A 94 -10.70 9.92 -14.37
C VAL A 94 -10.73 8.59 -15.13
N PRO A 95 -9.85 8.36 -16.11
CA PRO A 95 -9.81 7.10 -16.86
C PRO A 95 -9.59 5.84 -16.00
N ALA A 96 -8.91 5.96 -14.86
CA ALA A 96 -8.75 4.90 -13.85
C ALA A 96 -8.27 5.47 -12.51
N GLY A 97 -8.52 4.76 -11.40
CA GLY A 97 -8.09 5.18 -10.07
C GLY A 97 -6.58 5.46 -9.92
N CYS A 98 -5.71 4.80 -10.69
CA CYS A 98 -4.27 5.10 -10.68
C CYS A 98 -3.92 6.51 -11.18
N VAL A 99 -4.83 7.20 -11.87
CA VAL A 99 -4.67 8.62 -12.27
C VAL A 99 -4.80 9.54 -11.05
N PHE A 100 -5.53 9.15 -10.01
CA PHE A 100 -5.54 9.91 -8.75
C PHE A 100 -4.18 9.95 -8.08
N TRP A 101 -3.27 9.01 -8.38
CA TRP A 101 -1.89 9.06 -7.90
C TRP A 101 -1.05 10.07 -8.67
N VAL A 102 -1.47 10.54 -9.84
CA VAL A 102 -0.82 11.66 -10.53
C VAL A 102 -1.27 12.97 -9.88
N HIS A 103 -2.58 13.08 -9.62
CA HIS A 103 -3.17 14.26 -8.99
C HIS A 103 -2.80 14.39 -7.51
N GLY A 104 -2.73 13.28 -6.78
CA GLY A 104 -2.46 13.25 -5.34
C GLY A 104 -1.03 13.68 -4.97
N SER A 105 -0.11 13.77 -5.93
CA SER A 105 1.21 14.37 -5.68
C SER A 105 1.19 15.90 -5.72
N GLU A 106 0.08 16.52 -6.17
CA GLU A 106 -0.06 17.96 -6.34
C GLU A 106 -1.12 18.54 -5.41
N ASP A 107 -2.25 17.86 -5.26
CA ASP A 107 -3.41 18.33 -4.51
C ASP A 107 -3.88 17.29 -3.48
N THR A 108 -4.46 17.77 -2.38
CA THR A 108 -5.20 16.94 -1.43
C THR A 108 -6.70 16.94 -1.77
N PHE A 109 -7.30 15.76 -1.90
CA PHE A 109 -8.74 15.61 -2.23
C PHE A 109 -9.31 14.25 -1.80
N ALA A 110 -10.62 14.23 -1.60
CA ALA A 110 -11.37 12.99 -1.42
C ALA A 110 -11.94 12.46 -2.74
N THR A 111 -12.11 11.14 -2.82
CA THR A 111 -12.78 10.43 -3.92
C THR A 111 -13.80 9.45 -3.36
N THR A 112 -14.81 9.12 -4.14
CA THR A 112 -15.90 8.18 -3.83
C THR A 112 -15.91 7.03 -4.84
N ALA A 113 -16.71 5.98 -4.62
CA ALA A 113 -16.84 4.88 -5.57
C ALA A 113 -17.15 5.35 -7.01
N ALA A 114 -18.00 6.38 -7.16
CA ALA A 114 -18.36 6.94 -8.46
C ALA A 114 -17.18 7.62 -9.16
N ASP A 115 -16.20 8.15 -8.42
CA ASP A 115 -14.99 8.77 -9.00
C ASP A 115 -14.08 7.71 -9.65
N HIS A 116 -14.07 6.49 -9.12
CA HIS A 116 -13.24 5.36 -9.56
C HIS A 116 -13.89 4.46 -10.62
N ALA A 117 -15.19 4.61 -10.85
CA ALA A 117 -16.03 3.67 -11.60
C ALA A 117 -15.63 3.45 -13.08
N ASN A 118 -14.73 4.25 -13.64
CA ASN A 118 -14.24 4.05 -15.01
C ASN A 118 -13.17 2.95 -15.14
N CYS A 119 -12.70 2.31 -14.06
CA CYS A 119 -11.79 1.16 -14.15
C CYS A 119 -12.18 0.10 -13.14
N SER A 120 -12.83 -0.96 -13.60
CA SER A 120 -13.52 -1.93 -12.72
C SER A 120 -12.54 -2.74 -11.87
N VAL A 121 -11.38 -3.10 -12.46
CA VAL A 121 -10.27 -3.73 -11.72
C VAL A 121 -9.76 -2.79 -10.61
N GLY A 122 -9.63 -1.49 -10.91
CA GLY A 122 -9.19 -0.49 -9.92
C GLY A 122 -10.19 -0.31 -8.79
N SER A 123 -11.48 -0.23 -9.13
CA SER A 123 -12.58 -0.15 -8.16
C SER A 123 -12.65 -1.38 -7.28
N TYR A 124 -12.50 -2.58 -7.85
CA TYR A 124 -12.41 -3.83 -7.09
C TYR A 124 -11.22 -3.83 -6.14
N THR A 125 -10.00 -3.55 -6.61
CA THR A 125 -8.82 -3.60 -5.74
C THR A 125 -8.86 -2.57 -4.62
N HIS A 126 -9.58 -1.45 -4.80
CA HIS A 126 -9.80 -0.44 -3.75
C HIS A 126 -11.01 -0.73 -2.85
N GLY A 127 -11.71 -1.85 -3.04
CA GLY A 127 -12.83 -2.26 -2.20
C GLY A 127 -14.16 -1.58 -2.51
N PHE A 128 -14.28 -0.89 -3.65
CA PHE A 128 -15.52 -0.24 -4.08
C PHE A 128 -16.48 -1.16 -4.83
N LEU A 129 -15.96 -2.23 -5.44
CA LEU A 129 -16.75 -3.28 -6.08
C LEU A 129 -16.41 -4.64 -5.49
N THR A 130 -17.38 -5.55 -5.54
CA THR A 130 -17.13 -6.98 -5.40
C THR A 130 -16.48 -7.54 -6.68
N LEU A 131 -15.89 -8.73 -6.57
CA LEU A 131 -15.33 -9.41 -7.73
C LEU A 131 -16.40 -9.74 -8.77
N GLU A 132 -17.59 -10.16 -8.31
CA GLU A 132 -18.73 -10.48 -9.17
C GLU A 132 -19.17 -9.26 -10.00
N GLU A 133 -19.33 -8.10 -9.35
CA GLU A 133 -19.67 -6.86 -10.04
C GLU A 133 -18.60 -6.48 -11.06
N ALA A 134 -17.32 -6.48 -10.67
CA ALA A 134 -16.23 -6.12 -11.57
C ALA A 134 -16.10 -7.08 -12.77
N ALA A 135 -16.29 -8.39 -12.55
CA ALA A 135 -16.18 -9.40 -13.60
C ALA A 135 -17.22 -9.25 -14.73
N THR A 136 -18.34 -8.58 -14.46
CA THR A 136 -19.41 -8.36 -15.46
C THR A 136 -19.21 -7.12 -16.33
N THR A 137 -18.14 -6.36 -16.11
CA THR A 137 -17.89 -5.09 -16.80
C THR A 137 -17.14 -5.25 -18.12
N ASP A 138 -17.34 -4.32 -19.04
CA ASP A 138 -16.78 -4.37 -20.40
C ASP A 138 -15.24 -4.30 -20.42
N ASP A 139 -14.59 -3.59 -19.50
CA ASP A 139 -13.11 -3.58 -19.46
C ASP A 139 -12.53 -4.89 -18.95
N VAL A 140 -13.18 -5.58 -18.02
CA VAL A 140 -12.75 -6.92 -17.60
C VAL A 140 -12.98 -7.92 -18.74
N GLY A 141 -14.13 -7.84 -19.43
CA GLY A 141 -14.39 -8.61 -20.65
C GLY A 141 -13.29 -8.40 -21.70
N ALA A 142 -12.96 -7.14 -22.02
CA ALA A 142 -11.96 -6.81 -23.03
C ALA A 142 -10.56 -7.38 -22.72
N VAL A 143 -10.13 -7.37 -21.46
CA VAL A 143 -8.80 -7.92 -21.10
C VAL A 143 -8.75 -9.44 -21.09
N LEU A 144 -9.88 -10.12 -20.84
CA LEU A 144 -10.00 -11.57 -20.94
C LEU A 144 -10.05 -12.00 -22.40
N GLU A 145 -10.88 -11.34 -23.21
CA GLU A 145 -11.02 -11.60 -24.65
C GLU A 145 -9.71 -11.38 -25.42
N SER A 146 -8.92 -10.40 -25.01
CA SER A 146 -7.60 -10.16 -25.61
C SER A 146 -6.55 -11.20 -25.20
N GLY A 147 -6.86 -12.09 -24.26
CA GLY A 147 -5.89 -13.02 -23.64
C GLY A 147 -4.81 -12.32 -22.82
N TRP A 148 -5.05 -11.08 -22.38
CA TRP A 148 -4.04 -10.32 -21.62
C TRP A 148 -3.95 -10.81 -20.16
N VAL A 149 -5.06 -11.33 -19.63
CA VAL A 149 -5.17 -12.06 -18.36
C VAL A 149 -6.07 -13.28 -18.57
N ASP A 150 -5.94 -14.29 -17.70
CA ASP A 150 -6.90 -15.38 -17.60
C ASP A 150 -7.82 -15.19 -16.39
N GLU A 151 -8.88 -16.01 -16.31
CA GLU A 151 -9.85 -15.95 -15.21
C GLU A 151 -9.20 -16.23 -13.85
N ALA A 152 -8.21 -17.12 -13.80
CA ALA A 152 -7.49 -17.45 -12.58
C ALA A 152 -6.74 -16.23 -12.02
N ALA A 153 -6.10 -15.44 -12.89
CA ALA A 153 -5.44 -14.20 -12.50
C ALA A 153 -6.42 -13.17 -11.97
N VAL A 154 -7.63 -13.08 -12.54
CA VAL A 154 -8.71 -12.18 -12.05
C VAL A 154 -9.21 -12.64 -10.68
N GLN A 155 -9.43 -13.95 -10.49
CA GLN A 155 -9.92 -14.52 -9.24
C GLN A 155 -8.92 -14.42 -8.09
N ALA A 156 -7.62 -14.37 -8.39
CA ALA A 156 -6.55 -14.26 -7.40
C ALA A 156 -6.27 -12.81 -6.96
N LEU A 157 -6.95 -11.81 -7.52
CA LEU A 157 -6.67 -10.41 -7.21
C LEU A 157 -7.00 -10.09 -5.74
N PRO A 158 -6.08 -9.45 -5.00
CA PRO A 158 -6.39 -8.94 -3.67
C PRO A 158 -7.26 -7.67 -3.78
N ALA A 159 -8.10 -7.45 -2.78
CA ALA A 159 -8.91 -6.25 -2.65
C ALA A 159 -8.85 -5.72 -1.21
N VAL A 160 -8.98 -4.40 -1.07
CA VAL A 160 -9.14 -3.76 0.24
C VAL A 160 -10.43 -4.24 0.90
N ALA A 161 -10.34 -4.72 2.15
CA ALA A 161 -11.43 -5.40 2.84
C ALA A 161 -12.47 -4.44 3.43
N ASP A 162 -12.04 -3.24 3.81
CA ASP A 162 -12.80 -2.29 4.63
C ASP A 162 -14.03 -1.66 3.95
N LYS A 163 -14.23 -1.90 2.64
CA LYS A 163 -15.32 -1.32 1.83
C LYS A 163 -15.46 0.19 2.04
N PRO A 164 -14.45 0.97 1.63
CA PRO A 164 -14.41 2.41 1.88
C PRO A 164 -15.61 3.12 1.25
N THR A 165 -16.09 4.17 1.92
CA THR A 165 -17.02 5.14 1.34
C THR A 165 -16.28 6.26 0.60
N ALA A 166 -15.05 6.55 1.03
CA ALA A 166 -14.17 7.48 0.37
C ALA A 166 -12.70 7.05 0.46
N VAL A 167 -11.88 7.53 -0.48
CA VAL A 167 -10.42 7.47 -0.40
C VAL A 167 -9.86 8.88 -0.54
N VAL A 168 -9.03 9.27 0.41
CA VAL A 168 -8.34 10.56 0.42
C VAL A 168 -6.93 10.37 -0.12
N TYR A 169 -6.55 11.24 -1.05
CA TYR A 169 -5.21 11.33 -1.61
C TYR A 169 -4.65 12.72 -1.30
N GLY A 170 -3.35 12.80 -1.07
CA GLY A 170 -2.64 14.09 -1.00
C GLY A 170 -1.14 13.93 -0.78
N PRO A 171 -0.35 15.00 -0.98
CA PRO A 171 1.07 14.97 -0.68
C PRO A 171 1.31 14.60 0.78
N LEU A 172 2.19 13.63 1.05
CA LEU A 172 2.49 13.17 2.40
C LEU A 172 2.96 14.33 3.31
N ALA A 173 3.63 15.33 2.75
CA ALA A 173 4.11 16.47 3.52
C ALA A 173 2.98 17.38 4.06
N ASP A 174 1.77 17.24 3.55
CA ASP A 174 0.64 18.15 3.81
C ASP A 174 -0.52 17.45 4.53
N VAL A 175 -0.42 16.15 4.83
CA VAL A 175 -1.45 15.43 5.59
C VAL A 175 -1.34 15.66 7.09
N ALA A 176 -2.48 15.69 7.77
CA ALA A 176 -2.55 15.80 9.23
C ALA A 176 -2.65 14.43 9.91
N ASP A 177 -3.53 13.57 9.41
CA ASP A 177 -3.72 12.24 9.97
C ASP A 177 -2.67 11.26 9.45
N ALA A 178 -2.45 10.19 10.23
CA ALA A 178 -1.66 9.06 9.78
C ALA A 178 -2.29 8.43 8.52
N PRO A 179 -1.52 8.26 7.42
CA PRO A 179 -2.04 7.60 6.24
C PRO A 179 -2.09 6.08 6.40
N ASP A 180 -3.03 5.42 5.72
CA ASP A 180 -3.02 3.95 5.62
C ASP A 180 -1.80 3.46 4.84
N LEU A 181 -1.43 4.21 3.79
CA LEU A 181 -0.37 3.86 2.85
C LEU A 181 0.37 5.12 2.38
N VAL A 182 1.64 4.97 2.05
CA VAL A 182 2.40 5.96 1.27
C VAL A 182 2.76 5.36 -0.08
N LEU A 183 2.34 6.01 -1.16
CA LEU A 183 2.67 5.65 -2.53
C LEU A 183 3.73 6.61 -3.07
N MET A 184 4.72 6.06 -3.77
CA MET A 184 5.75 6.84 -4.46
C MET A 184 5.93 6.36 -5.89
N ARG A 185 6.21 7.30 -6.80
CA ARG A 185 6.69 7.01 -8.15
C ARG A 185 8.21 7.09 -8.16
N VAL A 186 8.88 6.01 -8.48
CA VAL A 186 10.35 5.89 -8.46
C VAL A 186 10.87 5.41 -9.81
N ASP A 187 12.17 5.54 -10.04
CA ASP A 187 12.85 4.90 -11.17
C ASP A 187 13.54 3.60 -10.75
N GLY A 188 14.31 3.00 -11.67
CA GLY A 188 15.06 1.77 -11.39
C GLY A 188 16.10 1.90 -10.26
N LEU A 189 16.69 3.09 -10.07
CA LEU A 189 17.64 3.33 -8.98
C LEU A 189 16.92 3.40 -7.63
N GLY A 190 15.77 4.07 -7.59
CA GLY A 190 14.90 4.10 -6.41
C GLY A 190 14.39 2.71 -6.05
N LEU A 191 13.94 1.91 -7.02
CA LEU A 191 13.49 0.54 -6.76
C LEU A 191 14.65 -0.37 -6.29
N MET A 192 15.85 -0.24 -6.87
CA MET A 192 17.03 -0.98 -6.40
C MET A 192 17.33 -0.66 -4.93
N THR A 193 17.35 0.62 -4.59
CA THR A 193 17.59 1.07 -3.20
C THR A 193 16.51 0.56 -2.24
N LEU A 194 15.24 0.59 -2.67
CA LEU A 194 14.13 0.07 -1.86
C LEU A 194 14.19 -1.45 -1.69
N LYS A 195 14.57 -2.20 -2.73
CA LYS A 195 14.71 -3.66 -2.68
C LYS A 195 15.87 -4.10 -1.79
N ASP A 196 16.96 -3.35 -1.78
CA ASP A 196 18.09 -3.60 -0.87
C ASP A 196 17.69 -3.31 0.59
N ALA A 197 16.95 -2.22 0.82
CA ALA A 197 16.47 -1.86 2.17
C ALA A 197 15.36 -2.80 2.69
N VAL A 198 14.54 -3.34 1.78
CA VAL A 198 13.40 -4.22 2.10
C VAL A 198 13.45 -5.46 1.20
N PRO A 199 14.33 -6.43 1.48
CA PRO A 199 14.56 -7.59 0.60
C PRO A 199 13.32 -8.44 0.34
N GLU A 200 12.36 -8.47 1.27
CA GLU A 200 11.11 -9.21 1.16
C GLU A 200 10.03 -8.49 0.34
N MET A 201 10.27 -7.24 -0.11
CA MET A 201 9.26 -6.50 -0.86
C MET A 201 8.82 -7.27 -2.13
N GLN A 202 7.52 -7.21 -2.42
CA GLN A 202 6.94 -7.83 -3.61
C GLN A 202 7.04 -6.88 -4.80
N ILE A 203 7.23 -7.43 -6.00
CA ILE A 203 7.32 -6.66 -7.24
C ILE A 203 6.39 -7.30 -8.27
N GLU A 204 5.43 -6.51 -8.73
CA GLU A 204 4.29 -7.00 -9.48
C GLU A 204 4.16 -6.39 -10.87
N GLY A 205 3.65 -7.19 -11.81
CA GLY A 205 3.45 -6.79 -13.21
C GLY A 205 2.12 -6.11 -13.46
N LYS A 206 1.03 -6.86 -13.24
CA LYS A 206 -0.33 -6.42 -13.52
C LYS A 206 -1.34 -7.11 -12.59
N PRO A 207 -2.44 -6.42 -12.24
CA PRO A 207 -2.71 -5.00 -12.50
C PRO A 207 -1.96 -4.11 -11.50
N GLN A 208 -1.51 -2.91 -11.91
CA GLN A 208 -0.73 -2.02 -11.02
C GLN A 208 -1.45 -1.71 -9.70
N CYS A 209 -2.78 -1.57 -9.71
CA CYS A 209 -3.55 -1.16 -8.55
C CYS A 209 -3.58 -2.19 -7.39
N HIS A 210 -3.26 -3.46 -7.62
CA HIS A 210 -3.32 -4.47 -6.56
C HIS A 210 -2.24 -4.30 -5.47
N ILE A 211 -1.15 -3.56 -5.73
CA ILE A 211 -0.09 -3.29 -4.74
C ILE A 211 -0.63 -2.48 -3.55
N VAL A 212 -1.72 -1.73 -3.75
CA VAL A 212 -2.46 -1.02 -2.70
C VAL A 212 -3.10 -2.01 -1.74
N ALA A 213 -3.81 -3.02 -2.27
CA ALA A 213 -4.44 -4.07 -1.46
C ALA A 213 -3.39 -4.95 -0.77
N LEU A 214 -2.31 -5.34 -1.47
CA LEU A 214 -1.19 -6.06 -0.87
C LEU A 214 -0.62 -5.29 0.33
N ALA A 215 -0.32 -4.01 0.16
CA ALA A 215 0.24 -3.20 1.23
C ALA A 215 -0.74 -2.97 2.39
N LYS A 216 -2.02 -2.70 2.10
CA LYS A 216 -3.02 -2.41 3.15
C LYS A 216 -3.38 -3.66 3.94
N GLU A 217 -3.63 -4.78 3.26
CA GLU A 217 -4.17 -5.99 3.87
C GLU A 217 -3.07 -6.91 4.41
N GLN A 218 -1.97 -7.06 3.67
CA GLN A 218 -0.89 -7.98 4.04
C GLN A 218 0.28 -7.29 4.74
N LYS A 219 0.24 -5.95 4.87
CA LYS A 219 1.29 -5.12 5.49
C LYS A 219 2.68 -5.35 4.87
N VAL A 220 2.73 -5.68 3.58
CA VAL A 220 3.96 -5.83 2.80
C VAL A 220 4.28 -4.55 2.04
N VAL A 221 5.57 -4.23 1.92
CA VAL A 221 6.01 -3.23 0.93
C VAL A 221 5.88 -3.87 -0.45
N ALA A 222 5.22 -3.19 -1.37
CA ALA A 222 4.96 -3.71 -2.71
C ALA A 222 5.29 -2.66 -3.76
N ALA A 223 5.87 -3.09 -4.89
CA ALA A 223 6.07 -2.27 -6.06
C ALA A 223 5.38 -2.86 -7.27
N SER A 224 5.06 -2.02 -8.24
CA SER A 224 4.60 -2.42 -9.56
C SER A 224 5.46 -1.80 -10.63
N VAL A 225 5.78 -2.62 -11.65
CA VAL A 225 6.42 -2.15 -12.88
C VAL A 225 5.47 -1.42 -13.82
N GLY A 226 4.21 -1.26 -13.42
CA GLY A 226 3.18 -0.53 -14.13
C GLY A 226 2.56 -1.29 -15.30
N CYS A 227 1.28 -1.62 -15.17
CA CYS A 227 0.55 -2.35 -16.20
C CYS A 227 0.28 -1.47 -17.43
N ALA A 228 0.10 -2.10 -18.60
CA ALA A 228 -0.13 -1.40 -19.86
C ALA A 228 -1.29 -0.40 -19.79
N LEU A 229 -2.40 -0.79 -19.15
CA LEU A 229 -3.56 0.06 -18.95
C LEU A 229 -3.26 1.28 -18.07
N SER A 230 -2.48 1.09 -17.00
CA SER A 230 -2.07 2.20 -16.13
C SER A 230 -1.21 3.20 -16.91
N ARG A 231 -0.17 2.73 -17.59
CA ARG A 231 0.75 3.59 -18.36
C ARG A 231 0.03 4.41 -19.43
N ALA A 232 -0.92 3.80 -20.14
CA ALA A 232 -1.73 4.50 -21.12
C ALA A 232 -2.63 5.61 -20.52
N ARG A 233 -3.06 5.45 -19.27
CA ARG A 233 -4.00 6.38 -18.59
C ARG A 233 -3.29 7.46 -17.77
N THR A 234 -2.14 7.14 -17.19
CA THR A 234 -1.36 8.05 -16.33
C THR A 234 -0.32 8.84 -17.10
N GLY A 235 0.11 8.36 -18.28
CA GLY A 235 1.23 8.95 -19.01
C GLY A 235 2.60 8.70 -18.35
N MET A 236 2.70 7.77 -17.39
CA MET A 236 3.96 7.41 -16.74
C MET A 236 5.01 6.99 -17.77
N ARG A 237 6.22 7.55 -17.65
CA ARG A 237 7.33 7.23 -18.57
C ARG A 237 7.77 5.77 -18.41
N PRO A 238 8.39 5.14 -19.43
CA PRO A 238 8.79 3.73 -19.39
C PRO A 238 9.65 3.35 -18.17
N GLU A 239 10.53 4.24 -17.74
CA GLU A 239 11.42 4.07 -16.59
C GLU A 239 10.75 4.23 -15.22
N GLU A 240 9.52 4.76 -15.18
CA GLU A 240 8.80 4.97 -13.93
C GLU A 240 8.13 3.69 -13.43
N LEU A 241 8.16 3.56 -12.12
CA LEU A 241 7.64 2.46 -11.32
C LEU A 241 6.84 3.06 -10.17
N THR A 242 5.95 2.28 -9.56
CA THR A 242 5.21 2.71 -8.36
C THR A 242 5.50 1.78 -7.21
N CYS A 243 5.77 2.30 -6.02
CA CYS A 243 5.87 1.50 -4.80
C CYS A 243 4.91 2.03 -3.73
N VAL A 244 4.47 1.14 -2.85
CA VAL A 244 3.57 1.42 -1.74
C VAL A 244 4.17 0.84 -0.47
N ILE A 245 4.26 1.69 0.55
CA ILE A 245 4.67 1.32 1.90
C ILE A 245 3.43 1.38 2.81
N PRO A 246 3.14 0.33 3.60
CA PRO A 246 2.10 0.39 4.62
C PRO A 246 2.40 1.48 5.65
N GLY A 247 1.39 2.25 6.06
CA GLY A 247 1.52 3.33 7.05
C GLY A 247 2.19 2.87 8.35
N SER A 248 1.91 1.65 8.79
CA SER A 248 2.50 1.03 9.98
C SER A 248 3.99 0.69 9.85
N ARG A 249 4.57 0.73 8.65
CA ARG A 249 5.99 0.39 8.37
C ARG A 249 6.82 1.60 7.93
N LEU A 250 6.26 2.81 7.89
CA LEU A 250 6.95 3.98 7.34
C LEU A 250 8.27 4.27 8.05
N GLU A 251 8.28 4.27 9.39
CA GLU A 251 9.48 4.57 10.18
C GLU A 251 10.57 3.52 10.01
N GLU A 252 10.19 2.24 10.03
CA GLU A 252 11.09 1.09 9.80
C GLU A 252 11.75 1.20 8.42
N VAL A 253 10.94 1.43 7.37
CA VAL A 253 11.42 1.47 5.99
C VAL A 253 12.27 2.71 5.73
N ALA A 254 11.89 3.88 6.27
CA ALA A 254 12.69 5.10 6.13
C ALA A 254 14.09 4.93 6.75
N THR A 255 14.17 4.34 7.95
CA THR A 255 15.43 4.06 8.63
C THR A 255 16.30 3.07 7.85
N ALA A 256 15.70 2.01 7.31
CA ALA A 256 16.41 1.03 6.46
C ALA A 256 16.96 1.69 5.18
N LEU A 257 16.16 2.54 4.53
CA LEU A 257 16.57 3.28 3.33
C LEU A 257 17.76 4.20 3.59
N GLU A 258 17.75 4.95 4.69
CA GLU A 258 18.87 5.85 5.04
C GLU A 258 20.19 5.09 5.23
N SER A 259 20.14 3.94 5.89
CA SER A 259 21.29 3.04 6.03
C SER A 259 21.76 2.52 4.67
N THR A 260 20.84 1.99 3.87
CA THR A 260 21.13 1.43 2.54
C THR A 260 21.71 2.46 1.58
N VAL A 261 21.22 3.70 1.57
CA VAL A 261 21.79 4.77 0.74
C VAL A 261 23.25 5.04 1.09
N GLY A 262 23.62 5.00 2.38
CA GLY A 262 25.00 5.11 2.82
C GLY A 262 25.88 3.97 2.31
N LEU A 263 25.40 2.73 2.44
CA LEU A 263 26.10 1.53 1.97
C LEU A 263 26.29 1.53 0.45
N ASN A 264 25.22 1.82 -0.30
CA ASN A 264 25.23 1.85 -1.77
C ASN A 264 26.19 2.93 -2.28
N ARG A 265 26.23 4.10 -1.62
CA ARG A 265 27.20 5.15 -1.96
C ARG A 265 28.65 4.70 -1.73
N ALA A 266 28.93 4.05 -0.60
CA ALA A 266 30.27 3.57 -0.30
C ALA A 266 30.76 2.54 -1.35
N MET A 267 29.89 1.59 -1.72
CA MET A 267 30.21 0.57 -2.71
C MET A 267 30.31 1.13 -4.14
N ALA A 268 29.42 2.07 -4.52
CA ALA A 268 29.52 2.75 -5.80
C ALA A 268 30.83 3.55 -5.93
N ASN A 269 31.26 4.23 -4.87
CA ASN A 269 32.54 4.96 -4.85
C ASN A 269 33.74 4.01 -5.00
N TYR A 270 33.72 2.88 -4.27
CA TYR A 270 34.75 1.86 -4.41
C TYR A 270 34.81 1.34 -5.86
N ALA A 271 33.67 0.92 -6.42
CA ALA A 271 33.60 0.36 -7.76
C ALA A 271 34.03 1.38 -8.83
N ALA A 272 33.63 2.65 -8.69
CA ALA A 272 34.05 3.71 -9.59
C ALA A 272 35.57 3.96 -9.54
N THR A 273 36.18 3.85 -8.35
CA THR A 273 37.64 3.97 -8.18
C THR A 273 38.37 2.78 -8.80
N ASP A 274 37.88 1.55 -8.56
CA ASP A 274 38.47 0.34 -9.14
C ASP A 274 38.36 0.35 -10.68
N ALA A 275 37.24 0.84 -11.23
CA ALA A 275 37.02 0.95 -12.66
C ALA A 275 38.05 1.85 -13.39
N GLN A 276 38.64 2.83 -12.69
CA GLN A 276 39.68 3.70 -13.28
C GLN A 276 40.95 2.94 -13.67
N ARG A 277 41.18 1.74 -13.11
CA ARG A 277 42.30 0.87 -13.51
C ARG A 277 42.18 0.35 -14.95
N PHE A 278 40.99 0.45 -15.54
CA PHE A 278 40.67 -0.02 -16.89
C PHE A 278 40.50 1.14 -17.88
N ALA A 279 40.79 2.38 -17.47
CA ALA A 279 40.70 3.58 -18.31
C ALA A 279 42.01 3.87 -19.05
#